data_AF-A0A381V3Q3-F1
#
_entry.id   AF-A0A381V3Q3-F1
#
_cell.length_a   1.000
_cell.length_b   1.000
_cell.length_c   1.000
_cell.angle_alpha   90.00
_cell.angle_beta   90.00
_cell.angle_gamma   90.00
#
_symmetry.space_group_name_H-M   'P 1'
#
loop_
_entity.id
_entity.type
_entity.pdbx_description
1 polymer ?
#
loop_
_entity_poly.entity_id
_entity_poly.type
_entity_poly.pdbx_seq_one_letter_code
_entity_poly.pdbx_strand_id
1 'polypeptide(L)' 'MSNAIVRKHANAREAPIKDRGFIGWVRSNLFSTWYHSIITVLLFWVVGNIVFFLFEWGLLNAVWVGESAKACPNL' A
#
# COMPACT_ATOMS: atom_id res chain seq x y z
N MET A 1 19.84 48.56 -21.42
CA MET A 1 20.67 47.36 -21.70
C MET A 1 20.30 46.31 -20.68
N SER A 2 19.50 45.31 -21.07
CA SER A 2 19.02 44.25 -20.15
C SER A 2 19.97 43.05 -20.24
N ASN A 3 20.58 42.67 -19.13
CA ASN A 3 21.45 41.49 -19.04
C ASN A 3 20.60 40.29 -18.60
N ALA A 4 20.33 39.37 -19.53
CA ALA A 4 19.66 38.12 -19.22
C ALA A 4 20.66 37.10 -18.63
N ILE A 5 20.37 36.61 -17.42
CA ILE A 5 21.11 35.52 -16.79
C ILE A 5 20.60 34.19 -17.35
N VAL A 6 21.37 33.57 -18.24
CA VAL A 6 21.08 32.23 -18.77
C VAL A 6 21.47 31.21 -17.69
N ARG A 7 20.49 30.51 -17.10
CA ARG A 7 20.77 29.40 -16.18
C ARG A 7 21.24 28.20 -17.01
N LYS A 8 22.41 27.67 -16.68
CA LYS A 8 22.94 26.45 -17.29
C LYS A 8 22.12 25.27 -16.77
N HIS A 9 21.15 24.80 -17.56
CA HIS A 9 20.37 23.62 -17.20
C HIS A 9 21.25 22.39 -17.28
N ALA A 10 21.34 21.63 -16.19
CA ALA A 10 22.04 20.35 -16.18
C ALA A 10 21.36 19.40 -17.18
N ASN A 11 22.15 18.71 -18.00
CA ASN A 11 21.64 17.71 -18.94
C ASN A 11 20.79 16.68 -18.21
N ALA A 12 19.71 16.23 -18.85
CA ALA A 12 18.88 15.15 -18.35
C ALA A 12 19.75 13.88 -18.24
N ARG A 13 20.13 13.54 -17.00
CA ARG A 13 20.74 12.26 -16.67
C ARG A 13 19.65 11.36 -16.12
N GLU A 14 19.74 10.08 -16.45
CA GLU A 14 18.81 9.10 -15.90
C GLU A 14 18.95 9.06 -14.36
N ALA A 15 17.84 8.81 -13.66
CA ALA A 15 17.85 8.67 -12.20
C ALA A 15 18.84 7.57 -11.78
N PRO A 16 19.46 7.61 -10.58
CA PRO A 16 20.32 6.53 -10.11
C PRO A 16 19.57 5.19 -10.15
N ILE A 17 20.21 4.09 -10.55
CA ILE A 17 19.57 2.76 -10.66
C ILE A 17 18.89 2.35 -9.33
N LYS A 18 19.45 2.79 -8.20
CA LYS A 18 18.90 2.55 -6.85
C LYS A 18 17.54 3.21 -6.60
N ASP A 19 17.22 4.27 -7.34
CA ASP A 19 15.97 5.02 -7.24
C ASP A 19 14.97 4.62 -8.34
N ARG A 20 15.31 3.64 -9.18
CA ARG A 20 14.43 3.13 -10.24
C ARG A 20 13.70 1.88 -9.78
N GLY A 21 12.40 1.81 -10.07
CA GLY A 21 11.58 0.60 -9.94
C GLY A 21 10.91 0.39 -8.58
N PHE A 22 10.06 -0.64 -8.52
CA PHE A 22 9.19 -0.92 -7.37
C PHE A 22 9.97 -1.12 -6.06
N ILE A 23 11.09 -1.85 -6.12
CA ILE A 23 11.90 -2.18 -4.93
C ILE A 23 12.55 -0.91 -4.35
N GLY A 24 13.08 -0.03 -5.22
CA GLY A 24 13.64 1.26 -4.82
C GLY A 24 12.58 2.13 -4.15
N TRP A 25 11.39 2.19 -4.74
CA TRP A 25 10.25 2.92 -4.20
C TRP A 25 9.79 2.40 -2.83
N VAL A 26 9.69 1.07 -2.64
CA VAL A 26 9.30 0.48 -1.35
C VAL A 26 10.30 0.87 -0.27
N ARG A 27 11.60 0.75 -0.55
CA ARG A 27 12.65 1.12 0.41
C ARG A 27 12.61 2.61 0.75
N SER A 28 12.43 3.48 -0.23
CA SER A 28 12.46 4.94 -0.02
C SER A 28 11.20 5.49 0.65
N ASN A 29 10.06 4.81 0.56
CA ASN A 29 8.77 5.31 1.07
C ASN A 29 8.28 4.57 2.33
N LEU A 30 8.41 3.25 2.38
CA LEU A 30 7.89 2.44 3.51
C LEU A 30 8.97 2.23 4.60
N PHE A 31 10.24 2.13 4.20
CA PHE A 31 11.36 1.75 5.08
C PHE A 31 12.48 2.80 5.10
N SER A 32 12.13 4.08 4.96
CA SER A 32 13.09 5.18 4.84
C SER A 32 13.88 5.45 6.12
N THR A 33 13.30 5.17 7.28
CA THR A 33 13.93 5.30 8.61
C THR A 33 13.57 4.10 9.48
N TRP A 34 14.30 3.91 10.59
CA TRP A 34 14.04 2.81 11.52
C TRP A 34 12.64 2.85 12.14
N TYR A 35 12.11 4.05 12.44
CA TYR A 35 10.77 4.18 13.02
C TYR A 35 9.67 3.95 11.97
N HIS A 36 9.88 4.38 10.71
CA HIS A 36 8.97 4.05 9.61
C HIS A 36 8.89 2.54 9.39
N SER A 37 10.00 1.80 9.56
CA SER A 37 9.98 0.34 9.51
C SER A 37 9.07 -0.27 10.58
N ILE A 38 9.15 0.21 11.83
CA ILE A 38 8.29 -0.27 12.93
C ILE A 38 6.82 0.01 12.62
N ILE A 39 6.50 1.25 12.22
CA ILE A 39 5.13 1.64 11.88
C ILE A 39 4.60 0.80 10.72
N THR A 40 5.42 0.58 9.68
CA THR A 40 5.05 -0.24 8.53
C THR A 40 4.73 -1.68 8.94
N VAL A 41 5.55 -2.29 9.79
CA VAL A 41 5.29 -3.65 10.30
C VAL A 41 3.98 -3.69 11.11
N LEU A 42 3.74 -2.70 11.98
CA LEU A 42 2.49 -2.61 12.74
C LEU A 42 1.27 -2.45 11.82
N LEU A 43 1.37 -1.62 10.78
CA LEU A 43 0.30 -1.44 9.80
C LEU A 43 0.01 -2.74 9.05
N PHE A 44 1.03 -3.47 8.61
CA PHE A 44 0.83 -4.79 7.99
C PHE A 44 0.14 -5.77 8.94
N TRP A 45 0.48 -5.77 10.22
CA TRP A 45 -0.19 -6.59 11.21
C TRP A 45 -1.68 -6.21 11.37
N VAL A 46 -1.99 -4.92 11.48
CA VAL A 46 -3.39 -4.44 11.57
C VAL A 46 -4.17 -4.80 10.31
N VAL A 47 -3.62 -4.51 9.14
CA VAL A 47 -4.25 -4.85 7.85
C VAL A 47 -4.47 -6.36 7.74
N GLY A 48 -3.50 -7.17 8.16
CA GLY A 48 -3.64 -8.63 8.18
C GLY A 48 -4.81 -9.10 9.04
N ASN A 49 -5.01 -8.52 10.23
CA ASN A 49 -6.16 -8.84 11.07
C ASN A 49 -7.49 -8.44 10.43
N ILE A 50 -7.55 -7.27 9.80
CA ILE A 50 -8.76 -6.81 9.10
C ILE A 50 -9.08 -7.75 7.94
N VAL A 51 -8.09 -8.10 7.13
CA VAL A 51 -8.25 -9.03 6.01
C VAL A 51 -8.73 -10.39 6.51
N PHE A 52 -8.14 -10.91 7.60
CA PHE A 52 -8.57 -12.16 8.20
C PHE A 52 -10.03 -12.12 8.67
N PHE A 53 -10.43 -11.06 9.38
CA PHE A 53 -11.81 -10.86 9.81
C PHE A 53 -12.79 -10.83 8.63
N LEU A 54 -12.45 -10.07 7.57
CA LEU A 54 -13.30 -9.98 6.37
C LEU A 54 -13.37 -11.31 5.62
N PHE A 55 -12.28 -12.08 5.60
CA PHE A 55 -12.24 -13.41 4.98
C PHE A 55 -13.11 -14.41 5.74
N GLU A 56 -13.00 -14.46 7.07
CA GLU A 56 -13.84 -15.29 7.93
C GLU A 56 -15.32 -14.95 7.77
N TRP A 57 -15.66 -13.66 7.81
CA TRP A 57 -17.04 -13.21 7.68
C TRP A 57 -17.62 -13.44 6.27
N GLY A 58 -16.89 -13.03 5.24
CA GLY A 58 -17.39 -12.96 3.87
C GLY A 58 -17.19 -14.24 3.05
N LEU A 59 -16.26 -15.12 3.45
CA LEU A 59 -15.97 -16.34 2.70
C LEU A 59 -16.28 -17.61 3.50
N LEU A 60 -15.77 -17.72 4.72
CA LEU A 60 -15.90 -18.94 5.51
C LEU A 60 -17.28 -19.08 6.17
N ASN A 61 -17.80 -18.00 6.77
CA ASN A 61 -19.07 -18.01 7.49
C ASN A 61 -20.24 -17.40 6.70
N ALA A 62 -20.03 -17.08 5.43
CA ALA A 62 -21.07 -16.51 4.58
C ALA A 62 -22.11 -17.58 4.18
N VAL A 63 -23.39 -17.22 4.24
CA VAL A 63 -24.49 -18.05 3.71
C VAL A 63 -24.63 -17.74 2.22
N TRP A 64 -24.05 -18.59 1.38
CA TRP A 64 -24.01 -18.40 -0.07
C TRP A 64 -25.30 -18.78 -0.81
N VAL A 65 -26.02 -19.75 -0.26
CA VAL A 65 -27.28 -20.28 -0.81
C VAL A 65 -28.26 -20.53 0.33
N GLY A 66 -29.50 -20.10 0.15
CA GLY A 66 -30.58 -20.33 1.11
C GLY A 66 -31.52 -21.43 0.62
N GLU A 67 -31.35 -22.66 1.08
CA GLU A 67 -32.24 -23.78 0.71
C GLU A 67 -33.61 -23.72 1.40
N SER A 68 -33.78 -22.90 2.43
CA SER A 68 -35.09 -22.70 3.08
C SER A 68 -35.20 -21.32 3.73
N ALA A 69 -36.43 -20.89 4.05
CA ALA A 69 -36.70 -19.63 4.74
C ALA A 69 -35.99 -19.49 6.11
N LYS A 70 -35.58 -20.62 6.72
CA LYS A 70 -34.77 -20.66 7.95
C LYS A 70 -33.32 -20.20 7.76
N ALA A 71 -32.86 -20.09 6.51
CA ALA A 71 -31.54 -19.53 6.19
C ALA A 71 -31.49 -18.01 6.40
N CYS A 72 -32.64 -17.35 6.55
CA CYS A 72 -32.69 -15.96 7.01
C CYS A 72 -32.51 -15.94 8.54
N PRO A 73 -31.48 -15.28 9.08
CA PRO A 73 -31.19 -15.30 10.52
C PRO A 73 -32.24 -14.59 11.40
N ASN A 74 -33.31 -14.02 10.82
CA ASN A 74 -34.33 -13.24 11.54
C ASN A 74 -35.76 -13.56 11.07
N LEU A 75 -36.23 -14.80 11.24
CA LEU A 75 -37.64 -15.19 11.17
C LEU A 75 -38.05 -15.99 12.40
#